data_AF-A0AAW1G485-F1
#
_entry.id   AF-A0AAW1G485-F1
#
_cell.length_a   1.000
_cell.length_b   1.000
_cell.length_c   1.000
_cell.angle_alpha   90.00
_cell.angle_beta   90.00
_cell.angle_gamma   90.00
#
_symmetry.space_group_name_H-M   'P 1'
#
loop_
_entity.id
_entity.type
_entity.pdbx_description
1 polymer ?
#
loop_
_entity_poly.entity_id
_entity_poly.type
_entity_poly.pdbx_seq_one_letter_code
_entity_poly.pdbx_strand_id
1 'polypeptide(L)'
;MVQRSRNLVSAFQKSRISAGSGPYVVGGDQLNPDVGQCIPSRELWFANSLRSGIGLVKKIEWRRLDEMPDKPNIRHGVAAMVGKLYVFGGCYHYCKDDMMKSVYT
;
A
#
# COMPACT_ATOMS: atom_id res chain seq x y z
N MET A 1 34.84 -2.45 9.00
CA MET A 1 34.92 -1.53 7.85
C MET A 1 33.59 -0.81 7.76
N VAL A 2 33.53 0.44 8.20
CA VAL A 2 32.28 1.23 8.33
C VAL A 2 32.03 1.94 7.01
N GLN A 3 31.06 1.47 6.23
CA GLN A 3 30.62 2.18 5.03
C GLN A 3 29.59 3.25 5.43
N ARG A 4 30.09 4.39 5.90
CA ARG A 4 29.33 5.64 5.92
C ARG A 4 29.37 6.23 4.51
N SER A 5 28.27 6.11 3.79
CA SER A 5 28.03 6.88 2.58
C SER A 5 26.53 7.15 2.45
N ARG A 6 26.16 8.38 2.83
CA ARG A 6 25.13 9.25 2.24
C ARG A 6 23.84 8.56 1.79
N ASN A 7 22.76 8.81 2.52
CA ASN A 7 21.48 9.28 1.97
C ASN A 7 20.47 9.49 3.13
N LEU A 8 20.60 10.62 3.82
CA LEU A 8 19.64 11.12 4.82
C LEU A 8 18.37 11.73 4.17
N VAL A 9 18.13 11.47 2.88
CA VAL A 9 16.95 11.93 2.15
C VAL A 9 16.54 10.85 1.15
N SER A 10 16.04 9.70 1.62
CA SER A 10 15.18 8.85 0.78
C SER A 10 13.70 9.26 0.88
N ALA A 11 13.43 10.53 1.19
CA ALA A 11 12.17 11.19 0.89
C ALA A 11 12.10 11.47 -0.63
N PHE A 12 12.23 10.43 -1.45
CA PHE A 12 12.21 10.53 -2.91
C PHE A 12 10.94 9.90 -3.45
N GLN A 13 9.92 10.75 -3.53
CA GLN A 13 8.82 10.78 -4.49
C GLN A 13 8.48 9.45 -5.18
N LYS A 14 7.55 8.70 -4.60
CA LYS A 14 6.89 7.58 -5.28
C LYS A 14 5.38 7.82 -5.27
N SER A 15 4.90 8.19 -6.47
CA SER A 15 3.54 8.56 -6.90
C SER A 15 2.86 9.74 -6.17
N ARG A 16 2.74 10.87 -6.88
CA ARG A 16 1.91 12.01 -6.48
C ARG A 16 0.47 11.71 -6.89
N ILE A 17 -0.31 11.12 -5.99
CA ILE A 17 -1.76 10.95 -6.22
C ILE A 17 -2.49 12.11 -5.56
N SER A 18 -3.35 12.79 -6.33
CA SER A 18 -4.20 13.87 -5.83
C SER A 18 -5.14 13.31 -4.76
N ALA A 19 -4.95 13.72 -3.52
CA ALA A 19 -5.77 13.27 -2.41
C ALA A 19 -7.06 14.13 -2.32
N GLY A 20 -8.22 13.50 -2.54
CA GLY A 20 -9.53 14.00 -2.08
C GLY A 20 -9.71 13.91 -0.54
N SER A 21 -10.87 14.33 -0.05
CA SER A 21 -11.19 14.43 1.39
C SER A 21 -11.65 13.12 2.05
N GLY A 22 -11.47 11.98 1.40
CA GLY A 22 -11.99 10.68 1.86
C GLY A 22 -10.91 9.73 2.40
N PRO A 23 -11.31 8.57 2.95
CA PRO A 23 -10.38 7.53 3.37
C PRO A 23 -9.71 6.85 2.15
N TYR A 24 -8.50 6.37 2.40
CA TYR A 24 -7.67 5.62 1.45
C TYR A 24 -7.38 4.23 2.01
N VAL A 25 -7.24 3.25 1.11
CA VAL A 25 -6.71 1.92 1.40
C VAL A 25 -5.49 1.72 0.52
N VAL A 26 -4.40 1.25 1.11
CA VAL A 26 -3.11 1.07 0.43
C VAL A 26 -2.61 -0.34 0.70
N GLY A 27 -2.29 -1.08 -0.37
CA GLY A 27 -1.74 -2.43 -0.29
C GLY A 27 -2.70 -3.45 0.32
N GLY A 28 -2.21 -4.19 1.31
CA GLY A 28 -2.91 -5.37 1.86
C GLY A 28 -2.65 -6.62 1.03
N ASP A 29 -3.62 -7.51 0.98
CA ASP A 29 -3.55 -8.81 0.33
C ASP A 29 -4.89 -9.19 -0.33
N GLN A 30 -4.80 -9.94 -1.42
CA GLN A 30 -5.94 -10.57 -2.07
C GLN A 30 -5.93 -12.06 -1.74
N LEU A 31 -7.10 -12.62 -1.44
CA LEU A 31 -7.26 -14.06 -1.28
C LEU A 31 -7.46 -14.68 -2.66
N ASN A 32 -6.56 -15.58 -3.06
CA ASN A 32 -6.79 -16.42 -4.21
C ASN A 32 -7.90 -17.43 -3.88
N PRO A 33 -9.08 -17.36 -4.54
CA PRO A 33 -10.23 -18.19 -4.20
C PRO A 33 -9.99 -19.69 -4.44
N ASP A 34 -9.10 -20.04 -5.37
CA ASP A 34 -8.88 -21.43 -5.78
C ASP A 34 -7.82 -22.15 -4.94
N VAL A 35 -6.89 -21.39 -4.34
CA VAL A 35 -5.67 -21.94 -3.73
C VAL A 35 -5.48 -21.51 -2.27
N GLY A 36 -6.35 -20.64 -1.75
CA GLY A 36 -6.26 -20.11 -0.39
C GLY A 36 -4.98 -19.30 -0.11
N GLN A 37 -4.25 -18.94 -1.18
CA GLN A 37 -3.01 -18.18 -1.07
C GLN A 37 -3.29 -16.69 -0.94
N CYS A 38 -2.61 -16.06 0.01
CA CYS A 38 -2.56 -14.62 0.21
C CYS A 38 -1.59 -14.01 -0.84
N ILE A 39 -2.12 -13.22 -1.77
CA ILE A 39 -1.36 -12.52 -2.80
C ILE A 39 -1.18 -11.07 -2.37
N PRO A 40 0.05 -10.61 -2.09
CA PRO A 40 0.29 -9.23 -1.68
C PRO A 40 -0.18 -8.23 -2.73
N SER A 41 -0.98 -7.25 -2.31
CA SER A 41 -1.52 -6.21 -3.17
C SER A 41 -0.62 -4.98 -3.18
N ARG A 42 -0.51 -4.36 -4.35
CA ARG A 42 0.10 -3.03 -4.52
C ARG A 42 -0.96 -1.95 -4.75
N GLU A 43 -2.23 -2.29 -4.72
CA GLU A 43 -3.27 -1.37 -5.15
C GLU A 43 -3.52 -0.25 -4.15
N LEU A 44 -3.87 0.92 -4.68
CA LEU A 44 -4.35 2.05 -3.92
C LEU A 44 -5.81 2.29 -4.28
N TRP A 45 -6.64 2.41 -3.26
CA TRP A 45 -8.07 2.65 -3.38
C TRP A 45 -8.47 3.87 -2.57
N PHE A 46 -9.48 4.58 -3.05
CA PHE A 46 -10.15 5.62 -2.25
C PHE A 46 -11.65 5.39 -2.22
N ALA A 47 -12.27 5.80 -1.13
CA ALA A 47 -13.71 5.89 -1.04
C ALA A 47 -14.19 7.08 -1.87
N ASN A 48 -14.75 6.79 -3.05
CA ASN A 48 -15.24 7.80 -3.98
C ASN A 48 -16.55 8.43 -3.51
N SER A 49 -17.49 7.61 -3.04
CA SER A 49 -18.76 8.12 -2.52
C SER A 49 -19.33 7.22 -1.42
N LEU A 50 -20.04 7.83 -0.47
CA LEU A 50 -20.83 7.14 0.53
C LEU A 50 -22.31 7.28 0.16
N ARG A 51 -22.96 6.17 -0.18
CA ARG A 51 -24.36 6.13 -0.54
C ARG A 51 -25.16 5.55 0.62
N SER A 52 -26.08 6.33 1.17
CA SER A 52 -27.05 5.84 2.14
C SER A 52 -28.14 5.07 1.41
N GLY A 53 -28.34 3.81 1.79
CA GLY A 53 -29.50 3.01 1.37
C GLY A 53 -30.68 3.20 2.32
N ILE A 54 -31.68 2.31 2.21
CA ILE A 54 -32.80 2.28 3.15
C ILE A 54 -32.30 1.78 4.52
N GLY A 55 -32.69 2.47 5.59
CA GLY A 55 -32.27 2.13 6.95
C GLY A 55 -30.83 2.52 7.27
N LEU A 56 -30.12 1.68 8.03
CA LEU A 56 -28.73 1.91 8.46
C LEU A 56 -27.67 1.38 7.46
N VAL A 57 -28.09 0.99 6.26
CA VAL A 57 -27.16 0.46 5.25
C VAL A 57 -26.40 1.61 4.60
N LYS A 58 -25.08 1.66 4.82
CA LYS A 58 -24.18 2.56 4.12
C LYS A 58 -23.33 1.76 3.13
N LYS A 59 -23.40 2.13 1.84
CA LYS A 59 -22.57 1.55 0.79
C LYS A 59 -21.46 2.53 0.44
N ILE A 60 -20.21 2.07 0.48
CA ILE A 60 -19.08 2.83 -0.02
C ILE A 60 -18.82 2.41 -1.47
N GLU A 61 -18.79 3.37 -2.36
CA GLU A 61 -18.26 3.20 -3.70
C GLU A 61 -16.74 3.37 -3.63
N TRP A 62 -16.02 2.26 -3.78
CA TRP A 62 -14.56 2.27 -3.86
C TRP A 62 -14.12 2.46 -5.31
N ARG A 63 -13.08 3.26 -5.52
CA ARG A 63 -12.42 3.40 -6.82
C ARG A 63 -10.94 3.18 -6.66
N ARG A 64 -10.36 2.43 -7.59
CA ARG A 64 -8.91 2.23 -7.66
C ARG A 64 -8.27 3.51 -8.18
N LEU A 65 -7.26 4.00 -7.46
CA LEU A 65 -6.48 5.18 -7.82
C LEU A 65 -5.29 4.82 -8.69
N ASP A 66 -4.48 3.88 -8.21
CA ASP A 66 -3.18 3.56 -8.79
C ASP A 66 -2.61 2.28 -8.15
N GLU A 67 -1.37 1.94 -8.46
CA GLU A 67 -0.55 0.97 -7.74
C GLU A 67 0.72 1.59 -7.15
N MET A 68 1.18 1.04 -6.02
CA MET A 68 2.46 1.40 -5.44
C MET A 68 3.58 1.03 -6.41
N PRO A 69 4.54 1.92 -6.70
CA PRO A 69 5.60 1.66 -7.68
C PRO A 69 6.63 0.60 -7.23
N ASP A 70 6.71 0.31 -5.93
CA ASP A 70 7.61 -0.71 -5.38
C ASP A 70 6.96 -2.10 -5.29
N LYS A 71 7.80 -3.12 -5.02
CA LYS A 71 7.33 -4.47 -4.70
C LYS A 71 6.27 -4.42 -3.58
N PRO A 72 5.31 -5.36 -3.56
CA PRO A 72 4.30 -5.40 -2.51
C PRO A 72 4.95 -5.38 -1.11
N ASN A 73 4.57 -4.40 -0.30
CA ASN A 73 5.06 -4.22 1.06
C ASN A 73 3.90 -4.29 2.06
N ILE A 74 4.14 -4.96 3.19
CA ILE A 74 3.21 -5.01 4.31
C ILE A 74 3.71 -4.12 5.45
N ARG A 75 2.82 -3.76 6.37
CA ARG A 75 3.14 -2.96 7.58
C ARG A 75 3.77 -1.61 7.26
N HIS A 76 3.37 -0.99 6.15
CA HIS A 76 3.80 0.36 5.78
C HIS A 76 2.94 1.41 6.50
N GLY A 77 3.51 2.60 6.71
CA GLY A 77 2.78 3.77 7.16
C GLY A 77 2.21 4.55 5.98
N VAL A 78 1.03 5.15 6.17
CA VAL A 78 0.37 5.99 5.16
C VAL A 78 0.01 7.34 5.76
N ALA A 79 0.30 8.43 5.05
CA ALA A 79 -0.10 9.78 5.45
C ALA A 79 -0.65 10.56 4.26
N ALA A 80 -1.74 11.31 4.46
CA ALA A 80 -2.26 12.26 3.48
C ALA A 80 -1.90 13.68 3.93
N MET A 81 -1.15 14.42 3.11
CA MET A 81 -0.72 15.78 3.44
C MET A 81 -0.58 16.63 2.18
N VAL A 82 -1.15 17.84 2.20
CA VAL A 82 -1.07 18.84 1.11
C VAL A 82 -1.50 18.23 -0.24
N GLY A 83 -2.66 17.57 -0.25
CA GLY A 83 -3.23 16.96 -1.46
C GLY A 83 -2.42 15.79 -2.03
N LYS A 84 -1.52 15.19 -1.25
CA LYS A 84 -0.71 14.04 -1.65
C LYS A 84 -0.83 12.91 -0.64
N LEU A 85 -0.75 11.68 -1.13
CA LEU A 85 -0.61 10.48 -0.31
C LEU A 85 0.86 10.06 -0.24
N TYR A 86 1.34 9.74 0.95
CA TYR A 86 2.70 9.27 1.22
C TYR A 86 2.63 7.87 1.81
N VAL A 87 3.43 6.97 1.24
CA VAL A 87 3.61 5.61 1.75
C VAL A 87 5.08 5.44 2.13
N PHE A 88 5.34 5.02 3.36
CA PHE A 88 6.71 4.94 3.88
C PHE A 88 6.92 3.71 4.78
N GLY A 89 8.16 3.24 4.82
CA GLY A 89 8.53 2.03 5.57
C GLY A 89 7.90 0.76 5.01
N GLY A 90 7.56 -0.16 5.91
CA GLY A 90 7.07 -1.49 5.59
C GLY A 90 8.18 -2.52 5.36
N CYS A 91 7.76 -3.76 5.16
CA CYS A 91 8.64 -4.88 4.85
C CYS A 91 8.14 -5.56 3.58
N TYR A 92 9.05 -6.07 2.76
CA TYR A 92 8.66 -6.92 1.65
C TYR A 92 7.94 -8.17 2.17
N HIS A 93 6.86 -8.55 1.50
CA HIS A 93 6.14 -9.77 1.84
C HIS A 93 6.97 -10.98 1.40
N TYR A 94 7.59 -11.66 2.36
CA TYR A 94 8.27 -12.92 2.11
C TYR A 94 7.21 -14.03 2.07
N CYS A 95 6.84 -14.51 0.88
CA CYS A 95 6.07 -15.74 0.75
C CYS A 95 6.91 -16.95 1.23
N LYS A 96 6.29 -18.11 1.45
CA LYS A 96 6.96 -19.34 1.94
C LYS A 96 8.27 -19.67 1.22
N ASP A 97 8.36 -19.36 -0.08
CA ASP A 97 9.57 -19.62 -0.89
C ASP A 97 10.71 -18.60 -0.70
N ASP A 98 10.47 -17.49 -0.01
CA ASP A 98 11.41 -16.39 0.21
C ASP A 98 11.88 -16.30 1.68
N MET A 99 11.37 -17.18 2.55
CA MET A 99 11.64 -17.18 3.99
C MET A 99 13.08 -17.61 4.36
N MET A 100 13.87 -18.09 3.39
CA MET A 100 15.25 -18.54 3.60
C MET A 100 16.29 -17.94 2.65
N LYS A 101 16.02 -16.80 2.00
CA LYS A 101 17.08 -16.04 1.33
C LYS A 101 17.82 -15.16 2.35
N SER A 102 18.55 -15.81 3.25
CA SER A 102 19.57 -15.11 4.04
C SER A 102 20.63 -14.55 3.10
N VAL A 103 21.02 -13.31 3.33
CA VAL A 103 22.01 -12.54 2.57
C VAL A 103 23.31 -13.32 2.37
N TYR A 104 23.42 -14.02 1.25
CA TYR A 104 24.68 -14.38 0.62
C TYR A 104 24.51 -14.11 -0.87
N THR A 105 25.02 -12.95 -1.30
CA THR A 105 25.37 -12.64 -2.68
C THR A 105 26.81 -12.15 -2.67
#